data_AF-A0A246EH36-F1
#
_entry.id   AF-A0A246EH36-F1
#
_cell.length_a   1.000
_cell.length_b   1.000
_cell.length_c   1.000
_cell.angle_alpha   90.00
_cell.angle_beta   90.00
_cell.angle_gamma   90.00
#
_symmetry.space_group_name_H-M   'P 1'
#
loop_
_entity.id
_entity.type
_entity.pdbx_description
1 polymer ?
#
loop_
_entity_poly.entity_id
_entity_poly.type
_entity_poly.pdbx_seq_one_letter_code
_entity_poly.pdbx_strand_id
1 'polypeptide(L)'
;MKKIYDLSLIERNDVAENTIELIFTKPSDYEFKIGQYTFLNIGEKPQDKTFARALSIASHPDEELLRFVMRTSESEFKQRCLVMEKGDSATVTKATGSFGFKFSDKEIVFLISGIGIAPIIPMLMELEKINYQGKVSLFYSNRTLAKTTYHERLQDFNIKNYNYNPVFTGIQPRINIDLLKEKLDDIYDAHYYIIGTGEFIKTMKTLLEENHIDKKNYLVDNFG
;
A
#
# COMPACT_ATOMS: atom_id res chain seq x y z
N MET A 1 13.86 -23.50 -11.65
CA MET A 1 12.51 -23.25 -11.06
C MET A 1 12.60 -22.01 -10.19
N LYS A 2 11.61 -21.12 -10.22
CA LYS A 2 11.59 -19.96 -9.28
C LYS A 2 11.47 -20.51 -7.86
N LYS A 3 12.26 -20.01 -6.93
CA LYS A 3 12.19 -20.39 -5.51
C LYS A 3 10.80 -20.01 -4.97
N ILE A 4 10.17 -20.94 -4.27
CA ILE A 4 8.89 -20.79 -3.58
C ILE A 4 9.17 -20.97 -2.08
N TYR A 5 8.43 -20.23 -1.26
CA TYR A 5 8.53 -20.30 0.18
C TYR A 5 7.17 -20.64 0.77
N ASP A 6 7.16 -21.55 1.73
CA ASP A 6 5.95 -21.98 2.42
C ASP A 6 5.63 -21.04 3.57
N LEU A 7 4.34 -20.77 3.74
CA LEU A 7 3.77 -19.90 4.76
C LEU A 7 2.67 -20.64 5.51
N SER A 8 2.49 -20.31 6.78
CA SER A 8 1.31 -20.69 7.55
C SER A 8 0.56 -19.45 8.01
N LEU A 9 -0.77 -19.44 7.84
CA LEU A 9 -1.62 -18.34 8.29
C LEU A 9 -1.61 -18.28 9.81
N ILE A 10 -1.23 -17.13 10.35
CA ILE A 10 -1.28 -16.84 11.79
C ILE A 10 -2.64 -16.27 12.16
N GLU A 11 -3.13 -15.31 11.36
CA GLU A 11 -4.35 -14.56 11.66
C GLU A 11 -4.93 -13.92 10.40
N ARG A 12 -6.26 -13.76 10.38
CA ARG A 12 -7.02 -12.96 9.41
C ARG A 12 -7.82 -11.90 10.15
N ASN A 13 -7.60 -10.65 9.81
CA ASN A 13 -8.27 -9.50 10.43
C ASN A 13 -9.16 -8.78 9.42
N ASP A 14 -10.35 -8.34 9.85
CA ASP A 14 -11.14 -7.36 9.11
C ASP A 14 -10.65 -5.95 9.48
N VAL A 15 -9.99 -5.27 8.54
CA VAL A 15 -9.28 -3.99 8.81
C VAL A 15 -10.02 -2.76 8.29
N ALA A 16 -11.08 -2.97 7.52
CA ALA A 16 -12.07 -1.98 7.08
C ALA A 16 -13.22 -2.72 6.39
N GLU A 17 -14.34 -2.04 6.14
CA GLU A 17 -15.44 -2.57 5.34
C GLU A 17 -14.91 -3.10 3.99
N ASN A 18 -15.18 -4.37 3.69
CA ASN A 18 -14.71 -5.08 2.51
C ASN A 18 -13.18 -5.11 2.35
N THR A 19 -12.43 -5.13 3.45
CA THR A 19 -10.96 -5.24 3.44
C THR A 19 -10.48 -6.17 4.54
N ILE A 20 -9.63 -7.13 4.16
CA ILE A 20 -8.99 -8.03 5.11
C ILE A 20 -7.47 -7.87 5.08
N GLU A 21 -6.86 -8.14 6.22
CA GLU A 21 -5.43 -8.39 6.40
C GLU A 21 -5.22 -9.88 6.65
N LEU A 22 -4.24 -10.47 5.98
CA LEU A 22 -3.75 -11.82 6.21
C LEU A 22 -2.33 -11.71 6.76
N ILE A 23 -2.10 -12.35 7.91
CA ILE A 23 -0.81 -12.38 8.59
C ILE A 23 -0.25 -13.79 8.51
N PHE A 24 0.91 -13.94 7.90
CA PHE A 24 1.59 -15.22 7.73
C PHE A 24 2.95 -15.25 8.44
N THR A 25 3.42 -16.45 8.76
CA THR A 25 4.84 -16.68 9.11
C THR A 25 5.77 -16.13 8.02
N LYS A 26 6.90 -15.53 8.39
CA LYS A 26 7.95 -15.19 7.43
C LYS A 26 9.09 -16.23 7.48
N PRO A 27 9.44 -16.87 6.35
CA PRO A 27 10.63 -17.72 6.30
C PRO A 27 11.89 -16.91 6.63
N SER A 28 12.81 -17.49 7.40
CA SER A 28 14.01 -16.78 7.88
C SER A 28 14.93 -16.29 6.76
N ASP A 29 14.88 -16.93 5.59
CA ASP A 29 15.64 -16.58 4.39
C ASP A 29 14.79 -15.84 3.32
N TYR A 30 13.64 -15.30 3.74
CA TYR A 30 12.77 -14.47 2.91
C TYR A 30 13.13 -13.00 3.03
N GLU A 31 13.94 -12.52 2.08
CA GLU A 31 14.35 -11.13 1.98
C GLU A 31 13.47 -10.37 0.98
N PHE A 32 13.10 -9.13 1.35
CA PHE A 32 12.38 -8.21 0.48
C PHE A 32 12.72 -6.76 0.83
N LYS A 33 12.44 -5.84 -0.10
CA LYS A 33 12.55 -4.39 0.11
C LYS A 33 11.17 -3.76 0.23
N ILE A 34 11.09 -2.65 0.98
CA ILE A 34 9.86 -1.86 1.10
C ILE A 34 9.34 -1.45 -0.29
N GLY A 35 8.04 -1.62 -0.49
CA GLY A 35 7.34 -1.33 -1.75
C GLY A 35 7.35 -2.50 -2.77
N GLN A 36 8.04 -3.60 -2.47
CA GLN A 36 7.94 -4.81 -3.30
C GLN A 36 6.63 -5.57 -3.09
N TYR A 37 6.28 -6.35 -4.11
CA TYR A 37 5.17 -7.28 -4.09
C TYR A 37 5.66 -8.71 -4.30
N THR A 38 4.82 -9.68 -3.98
CA THR A 38 5.05 -11.10 -4.29
C THR A 38 3.78 -11.74 -4.81
N PHE A 39 3.89 -12.91 -5.44
CA PHE A 39 2.74 -13.74 -5.76
C PHE A 39 2.42 -14.61 -4.55
N LEU A 40 1.34 -14.28 -3.84
CA LEU A 40 0.75 -15.11 -2.80
C LEU A 40 -0.15 -16.15 -3.46
N ASN A 41 0.10 -17.42 -3.17
CA ASN A 41 -0.72 -18.55 -3.61
C ASN A 41 -1.31 -19.29 -2.40
N ILE A 42 -2.63 -19.46 -2.39
CA ILE A 42 -3.40 -20.15 -1.34
C ILE A 42 -4.05 -21.47 -1.80
N GLY A 43 -3.72 -21.91 -3.02
CA GLY A 43 -4.16 -23.17 -3.59
C GLY A 43 -3.38 -24.35 -3.00
N GLU A 44 -3.96 -25.54 -3.10
CA GLU A 44 -3.33 -26.79 -2.60
C GLU A 44 -2.01 -27.10 -3.30
N LYS A 45 -1.88 -26.66 -4.56
CA LYS A 45 -0.66 -26.82 -5.36
C LYS A 45 0.01 -25.47 -5.53
N PRO A 46 1.31 -25.31 -5.18
CA PRO A 46 2.03 -24.05 -5.33
C PRO A 46 2.05 -23.46 -6.75
N GLN A 47 1.79 -24.30 -7.76
CA GLN A 47 1.78 -23.94 -9.18
C GLN A 47 0.38 -23.52 -9.69
N ASP A 48 -0.66 -23.63 -8.86
CA ASP A 48 -2.03 -23.28 -9.25
C ASP A 48 -2.18 -21.76 -9.36
N LYS A 49 -2.17 -21.26 -10.60
CA LYS A 49 -2.27 -19.83 -10.88
C LYS A 49 -3.65 -19.25 -10.58
N THR A 50 -4.68 -20.09 -10.49
CA THR A 50 -6.06 -19.66 -10.19
C THR A 50 -6.12 -18.96 -8.83
N PHE A 51 -5.39 -19.53 -7.87
CA PHE A 51 -5.28 -19.06 -6.49
C PHE A 51 -4.01 -18.26 -6.22
N ALA A 52 -3.34 -17.73 -7.26
CA ALA A 52 -2.18 -16.86 -7.10
C ALA A 52 -2.52 -15.40 -7.44
N ARG A 53 -2.13 -14.44 -6.58
CA ARG A 53 -2.25 -13.01 -6.86
C ARG A 53 -0.99 -12.27 -6.46
N ALA A 54 -0.61 -11.28 -7.28
CA ALA A 54 0.40 -10.31 -6.91
C ALA A 54 -0.16 -9.40 -5.82
N LEU A 55 0.48 -9.36 -4.66
CA LEU A 55 0.13 -8.50 -3.53
C LEU A 55 1.37 -7.79 -3.02
N SER A 56 1.25 -6.48 -2.82
CA SER A 56 2.27 -5.70 -2.11
C SER A 56 2.44 -6.24 -0.70
N ILE A 57 3.68 -6.34 -0.24
CA ILE A 57 3.97 -6.74 1.14
C ILE A 57 3.72 -5.52 2.02
N ALA A 58 2.79 -5.67 2.97
CA ALA A 58 2.34 -4.59 3.85
C ALA A 58 3.05 -4.56 5.22
N SER A 59 3.92 -5.53 5.49
CA SER A 59 4.82 -5.53 6.65
C SER A 59 6.17 -4.93 6.32
N HIS A 60 6.84 -4.40 7.34
CA HIS A 60 8.21 -3.92 7.24
C HIS A 60 9.20 -5.09 7.09
N PRO A 61 10.31 -4.97 6.33
CA PRO A 61 11.31 -6.03 6.18
C PRO A 61 11.92 -6.56 7.49
N ASP A 62 11.90 -5.76 8.55
CA ASP A 62 12.39 -6.16 9.88
C ASP A 62 11.35 -6.92 10.71
N GLU A 63 10.09 -6.99 10.27
CA GLU A 63 9.09 -7.83 10.94
C GLU A 63 9.35 -9.32 10.66
N GLU A 64 9.07 -10.14 11.68
CA GLU A 64 9.10 -11.61 11.62
C GLU A 64 7.84 -12.21 10.94
N LEU A 65 6.92 -11.36 10.48
CA LEU A 65 5.65 -11.76 9.86
C LEU A 65 5.48 -11.08 8.50
N LEU A 66 4.82 -11.77 7.58
CA LEU A 66 4.38 -11.22 6.31
C LEU A 66 2.92 -10.80 6.41
N ARG A 67 2.64 -9.54 6.09
CA ARG A 67 1.27 -9.01 6.06
C ARG A 67 0.86 -8.73 4.62
N PHE A 68 -0.34 -9.14 4.27
CA PHE A 68 -0.98 -8.83 2.99
C PHE A 68 -2.36 -8.26 3.23
N VAL A 69 -2.69 -7.18 2.54
CA VAL A 69 -3.96 -6.48 2.73
C VAL A 69 -4.66 -6.37 1.41
N MET A 70 -5.95 -6.74 1.37
CA MET A 70 -6.69 -6.73 0.12
C MET A 70 -8.18 -6.42 0.32
N ARG A 71 -8.78 -5.83 -0.72
CA ARG A 71 -10.24 -5.71 -0.80
C ARG A 71 -10.86 -7.07 -1.06
N THR A 72 -11.99 -7.35 -0.44
CA THR A 72 -12.82 -8.54 -0.74
C THR A 72 -13.49 -8.39 -2.11
N SER A 73 -13.82 -9.50 -2.76
CA SER A 73 -14.70 -9.56 -3.95
C SER A 73 -15.04 -11.02 -4.29
N GLU A 74 -15.90 -11.23 -5.28
CA GLU A 74 -16.38 -12.56 -5.72
C GLU A 74 -15.33 -13.43 -6.44
N SER A 75 -14.07 -13.02 -6.53
CA SER A 75 -13.04 -13.85 -7.15
C SER A 75 -12.71 -15.04 -6.27
N GLU A 76 -12.55 -16.22 -6.86
CA GLU A 76 -12.23 -17.47 -6.14
C GLU A 76 -11.07 -17.34 -5.16
N PHE A 77 -9.99 -16.65 -5.55
CA PHE A 77 -8.86 -16.34 -4.66
C PHE A 77 -9.30 -15.66 -3.36
N LYS A 78 -10.09 -14.59 -3.49
CA LYS A 78 -10.49 -13.79 -2.32
C LYS A 78 -11.54 -14.50 -1.48
N GLN A 79 -12.47 -15.22 -2.11
CA GLN A 79 -13.44 -16.05 -1.39
C GLN A 79 -12.73 -17.14 -0.58
N ARG A 80 -11.68 -17.76 -1.14
CA ARG A 80 -10.86 -18.71 -0.41
C ARG A 80 -10.11 -18.04 0.75
N CYS A 81 -9.52 -16.85 0.58
CA CYS A 81 -8.91 -16.11 1.69
C CYS A 81 -9.90 -15.79 2.84
N LEU A 82 -11.18 -15.55 2.54
CA LEU A 82 -12.18 -15.22 3.56
C LEU A 82 -12.50 -16.39 4.49
N VAL A 83 -12.33 -17.62 4.01
CA VAL A 83 -12.59 -18.84 4.79
C VAL A 83 -11.32 -19.50 5.33
N MET A 84 -10.15 -18.89 5.13
CA MET A 84 -8.91 -19.42 5.69
C MET A 84 -8.93 -19.35 7.22
N GLU A 85 -8.38 -20.38 7.84
CA GLU A 85 -8.24 -20.53 9.28
C GLU A 85 -6.75 -20.56 9.68
N LYS A 86 -6.49 -20.29 10.96
CA LYS A 86 -5.14 -20.34 11.51
C LYS A 86 -4.52 -21.71 11.25
N GLY A 87 -3.29 -21.73 10.74
CA GLY A 87 -2.56 -22.93 10.35
C GLY A 87 -2.63 -23.23 8.85
N ASP A 88 -3.60 -22.66 8.12
CA ASP A 88 -3.73 -22.89 6.69
C ASP A 88 -2.47 -22.54 5.92
N SER A 89 -2.15 -23.38 4.94
CA SER A 89 -0.94 -23.25 4.14
C SER A 89 -1.12 -22.26 3.00
N ALA A 90 -0.08 -21.48 2.75
CA ALA A 90 0.06 -20.67 1.56
C ALA A 90 1.51 -20.72 1.08
N THR A 91 1.77 -20.19 -0.10
CA THR A 91 3.14 -20.04 -0.61
C THR A 91 3.35 -18.68 -1.23
N VAL A 92 4.59 -18.20 -1.21
CA VAL A 92 5.00 -16.99 -1.92
C VAL A 92 6.20 -17.23 -2.82
N THR A 93 6.25 -16.49 -3.92
CA THR A 93 7.48 -16.37 -4.71
C THR A 93 8.49 -15.46 -4.00
N LYS A 94 9.72 -15.37 -4.52
CA LYS A 94 10.61 -14.24 -4.19
C LYS A 94 9.90 -12.90 -4.42
N ALA A 95 10.12 -11.94 -3.53
CA ALA A 95 9.64 -10.57 -3.70
C ALA A 95 10.26 -9.93 -4.96
N THR A 96 9.47 -9.10 -5.63
CA THR A 96 9.82 -8.44 -6.88
C THR A 96 9.14 -7.07 -6.96
N GLY A 97 9.47 -6.30 -8.00
CA GLY A 97 8.98 -4.94 -8.19
C GLY A 97 10.05 -3.90 -7.92
N SER A 98 9.88 -2.76 -8.59
CA SER A 98 10.81 -1.62 -8.55
C SER A 98 10.17 -0.37 -7.93
N PHE A 99 8.93 -0.47 -7.45
CA PHE A 99 8.31 0.60 -6.69
C PHE A 99 9.00 0.66 -5.33
N GLY A 100 10.03 1.50 -5.26
CA GLY A 100 10.90 1.63 -4.12
C GLY A 100 10.80 3.02 -3.55
N PHE A 101 10.89 3.09 -2.22
CA PHE A 101 10.97 4.33 -1.50
C PHE A 101 12.33 5.00 -1.73
N LYS A 102 12.34 6.30 -2.03
CA LYS A 102 13.56 7.12 -2.05
C LYS A 102 13.41 8.25 -1.04
N PHE A 103 14.39 8.36 -0.14
CA PHE A 103 14.57 9.56 0.66
C PHE A 103 14.77 10.75 -0.28
N SER A 104 14.12 11.85 0.05
CA SER A 104 14.27 13.11 -0.66
C SER A 104 14.50 14.22 0.34
N ASP A 105 15.22 15.25 -0.10
CA ASP A 105 15.30 16.53 0.59
C ASP A 105 14.01 17.36 0.39
N LYS A 106 13.18 16.95 -0.59
CA LYS A 106 11.85 17.51 -0.86
C LYS A 106 10.79 16.85 0.00
N GLU A 107 9.63 17.49 0.10
CA GLU A 107 8.46 16.88 0.74
C GLU A 107 8.04 15.58 0.03
N ILE A 108 7.76 14.54 0.81
CA ILE A 108 7.26 13.26 0.32
C ILE A 108 5.74 13.29 0.33
N VAL A 109 5.13 13.23 -0.86
CA VAL A 109 3.67 13.30 -1.00
C VAL A 109 3.12 11.98 -1.53
N PHE A 110 2.33 11.30 -0.71
CA PHE A 110 1.61 10.10 -1.11
C PHE A 110 0.21 10.47 -1.59
N LEU A 111 -0.09 10.19 -2.87
CA LEU A 111 -1.43 10.30 -3.46
C LEU A 111 -1.98 8.89 -3.64
N ILE A 112 -2.82 8.44 -2.72
CA ILE A 112 -3.19 7.03 -2.60
C ILE A 112 -4.70 6.86 -2.70
N SER A 113 -5.15 5.78 -3.32
CA SER A 113 -6.56 5.38 -3.26
C SER A 113 -6.74 3.90 -2.94
N GLY A 114 -7.79 3.60 -2.18
CA GLY A 114 -8.22 2.23 -1.91
C GLY A 114 -7.12 1.36 -1.30
N ILE A 115 -6.81 0.22 -1.92
CA ILE A 115 -5.80 -0.72 -1.39
C ILE A 115 -4.35 -0.34 -1.72
N GLY A 116 -4.14 0.76 -2.46
CA GLY A 116 -2.82 1.32 -2.73
C GLY A 116 -2.05 1.73 -1.46
N ILE A 117 -2.70 1.71 -0.29
CA ILE A 117 -2.07 1.94 1.00
C ILE A 117 -1.11 0.81 1.42
N ALA A 118 -1.28 -0.40 0.89
CA ALA A 118 -0.50 -1.58 1.31
C ALA A 118 1.02 -1.36 1.29
N PRO A 119 1.66 -0.88 0.20
CA PRO A 119 3.09 -0.61 0.19
C PRO A 119 3.48 0.66 0.98
N ILE A 120 2.53 1.53 1.32
CA ILE A 120 2.80 2.77 2.06
C ILE A 120 2.94 2.54 3.55
N ILE A 121 2.22 1.57 4.13
CA ILE A 121 2.35 1.23 5.55
C ILE A 121 3.81 0.95 5.95
N PRO A 122 4.55 0.03 5.29
CA PRO A 122 5.95 -0.19 5.65
C PRO A 122 6.85 1.00 5.32
N MET A 123 6.49 1.87 4.37
CA MET A 123 7.23 3.12 4.14
C MET A 123 7.10 4.08 5.31
N LEU A 124 5.88 4.27 5.84
CA LEU A 124 5.65 5.11 7.02
C LEU A 124 6.33 4.53 8.27
N MET A 125 6.30 3.20 8.44
CA MET A 125 7.03 2.53 9.53
C MET A 125 8.54 2.80 9.46
N GLU A 126 9.14 2.73 8.28
CA GLU A 126 10.57 3.04 8.13
C GLU A 126 10.86 4.53 8.41
N LEU A 127 10.00 5.44 7.94
CA LEU A 127 10.16 6.88 8.19
C LEU A 127 10.09 7.23 9.69
N GLU A 128 9.16 6.60 10.41
CA GLU A 128 9.05 6.72 11.86
C GLU A 128 10.28 6.15 12.55
N LYS A 129 10.68 4.92 12.20
CA LYS A 129 11.84 4.22 12.78
C LYS A 129 13.14 5.01 12.65
N ILE A 130 13.38 5.67 11.51
CA ILE A 130 14.61 6.46 11.31
C ILE A 130 14.51 7.88 11.86
N ASN A 131 13.40 8.25 12.52
CA ASN A 131 13.10 9.61 12.96
C ASN A 131 13.25 10.62 11.82
N TYR A 132 12.60 10.37 10.69
CA TYR A 132 12.72 11.21 9.51
C TYR A 132 12.36 12.68 9.81
N GLN A 133 13.23 13.60 9.39
CA GLN A 133 13.09 15.02 9.69
C GLN A 133 12.40 15.81 8.58
N GLY A 134 12.30 15.26 7.36
CA GLY A 134 11.60 15.91 6.25
C GLY A 134 10.09 15.88 6.39
N LYS A 135 9.39 16.56 5.48
CA LYS A 135 7.93 16.62 5.45
C LYS A 135 7.35 15.41 4.73
N VAL A 136 6.25 14.90 5.26
CA VAL A 136 5.54 13.74 4.69
C VAL A 136 4.06 14.05 4.70
N SER A 137 3.42 14.05 3.53
CA SER A 137 1.99 14.29 3.39
C SER A 137 1.30 13.09 2.73
N LEU A 138 0.34 12.48 3.42
CA LEU A 138 -0.46 11.37 2.90
C LEU A 138 -1.86 11.86 2.54
N PHE A 139 -2.19 11.92 1.26
CA PHE A 139 -3.55 12.10 0.77
C PHE A 139 -4.16 10.74 0.45
N TYR A 140 -5.14 10.32 1.25
CA TYR A 140 -5.71 8.98 1.12
C TYR A 140 -7.19 9.01 0.75
N SER A 141 -7.47 8.71 -0.51
CA SER A 141 -8.81 8.77 -1.10
C SER A 141 -9.58 7.46 -0.94
N ASN A 142 -10.72 7.55 -0.25
CA ASN A 142 -11.70 6.47 -0.09
C ASN A 142 -13.13 7.04 -0.23
N ARG A 143 -14.13 6.15 -0.38
CA ARG A 143 -15.53 6.61 -0.46
C ARG A 143 -16.07 7.07 0.89
N THR A 144 -15.78 6.30 1.93
CA THR A 144 -16.29 6.49 3.29
C THR A 144 -15.21 6.13 4.31
N LEU A 145 -15.35 6.65 5.54
CA LEU A 145 -14.49 6.28 6.66
C LEU A 145 -14.48 4.75 6.89
N ALA A 146 -15.65 4.10 6.88
CA ALA A 146 -15.77 2.65 7.06
C ALA A 146 -14.94 1.83 6.05
N LYS A 147 -14.68 2.37 4.86
CA LYS A 147 -13.86 1.71 3.82
C LYS A 147 -12.38 2.07 3.89
N THR A 148 -11.96 2.90 4.83
CA THR A 148 -10.59 3.42 4.92
C THR A 148 -9.74 2.49 5.74
N THR A 149 -8.86 1.76 5.07
CA THR A 149 -7.97 0.77 5.67
C THR A 149 -6.96 1.45 6.60
N TYR A 150 -6.86 0.99 7.85
CA TYR A 150 -5.91 1.51 8.86
C TYR A 150 -6.07 2.98 9.24
N HIS A 151 -7.27 3.56 9.16
CA HIS A 151 -7.48 4.99 9.41
C HIS A 151 -6.84 5.50 10.71
N GLU A 152 -7.11 4.85 11.85
CA GLU A 152 -6.59 5.26 13.16
C GLU A 152 -5.06 5.13 13.21
N ARG A 153 -4.51 3.97 12.79
CA ARG A 153 -3.06 3.77 12.71
C ARG A 153 -2.35 4.80 11.82
N LEU A 154 -3.00 5.25 10.75
CA LEU A 154 -2.47 6.31 9.87
C LEU A 154 -2.47 7.69 10.53
N GLN A 155 -3.27 7.92 11.58
CA GLN A 155 -3.23 9.16 12.36
C GLN A 155 -2.08 9.14 13.39
N ASP A 156 -1.72 7.95 13.87
CA ASP A 156 -0.86 7.78 15.04
C ASP A 156 0.64 7.62 14.71
N PHE A 157 1.04 7.68 13.44
CA PHE A 157 2.46 7.63 13.08
C PHE A 157 3.23 8.82 13.66
N ASN A 158 4.24 8.54 14.48
CA ASN A 158 5.09 9.53 15.14
C ASN A 158 6.26 9.98 14.24
N ILE A 159 5.91 10.59 13.12
CA ILE A 159 6.86 11.22 12.19
C ILE A 159 6.75 12.74 12.40
N LYS A 160 7.89 13.40 12.66
CA LYS A 160 7.94 14.80 13.14
C LYS A 160 7.10 15.80 12.33
N ASN A 161 7.12 15.68 11.00
CA ASN A 161 6.43 16.60 10.08
C ASN A 161 5.46 15.83 9.17
N TYR A 162 4.63 14.97 9.78
CA TYR A 162 3.68 14.14 9.06
C TYR A 162 2.27 14.71 9.07
N ASN A 163 1.68 14.81 7.88
CA ASN A 163 0.33 15.28 7.65
C ASN A 163 -0.51 14.18 7.00
N TYR A 164 -1.45 13.63 7.75
CA TYR A 164 -2.44 12.70 7.21
C TYR A 164 -3.70 13.45 6.76
N ASN A 165 -4.02 13.33 5.47
CA ASN A 165 -5.12 13.98 4.78
C ASN A 165 -6.10 12.93 4.22
N PRO A 166 -7.02 12.38 5.03
CA PRO A 166 -8.07 11.49 4.53
C PRO A 166 -9.03 12.24 3.60
N VAL A 167 -9.36 11.64 2.45
CA VAL A 167 -10.30 12.20 1.48
C VAL A 167 -11.50 11.27 1.29
N PHE A 168 -12.68 11.70 1.77
CA PHE A 168 -13.92 10.92 1.72
C PHE A 168 -14.81 11.37 0.56
N THR A 169 -14.57 10.78 -0.60
CA THR A 169 -15.20 11.16 -1.88
C THR A 169 -16.73 11.00 -1.94
N GLY A 170 -17.33 10.32 -0.96
CA GLY A 170 -18.79 10.24 -0.82
C GLY A 170 -19.43 11.51 -0.25
N ILE A 171 -18.66 12.38 0.39
CA ILE A 171 -19.15 13.58 1.08
C ILE A 171 -18.36 14.86 0.76
N GLN A 172 -17.22 14.75 0.09
CA GLN A 172 -16.39 15.89 -0.32
C GLN A 172 -15.78 15.66 -1.71
N PRO A 173 -15.25 16.72 -2.36
CA PRO A 173 -14.55 16.58 -3.64
C PRO A 173 -13.39 15.58 -3.59
N ARG A 174 -13.05 15.00 -4.74
CA ARG A 174 -11.82 14.21 -4.91
C ARG A 174 -10.59 15.10 -4.72
N ILE A 175 -9.42 14.48 -4.54
CA ILE A 175 -8.12 15.18 -4.55
C ILE A 175 -8.04 16.06 -5.80
N ASN A 176 -7.81 17.35 -5.59
CA ASN A 176 -7.72 18.37 -6.62
C ASN A 176 -6.59 19.36 -6.26
N ILE A 177 -6.33 20.33 -7.14
CA ILE A 177 -5.20 21.23 -6.96
C ILE A 177 -5.39 22.16 -5.76
N ASP A 178 -6.62 22.58 -5.48
CA ASP A 178 -6.93 23.48 -4.37
C ASP A 178 -6.59 22.80 -3.04
N LEU A 179 -6.96 21.53 -2.87
CA LEU A 179 -6.59 20.75 -1.69
C LEU A 179 -5.07 20.58 -1.57
N LEU A 180 -4.36 20.34 -2.66
CA LEU A 180 -2.89 20.22 -2.62
C LEU A 180 -2.24 21.55 -2.20
N LYS A 181 -2.70 22.68 -2.75
CA LYS A 181 -2.20 24.02 -2.39
C LYS A 181 -2.59 24.44 -0.97
N GLU A 182 -3.71 23.94 -0.45
CA GLU A 182 -4.13 24.19 0.93
C GLU A 182 -3.24 23.44 1.92
N LYS A 183 -2.84 22.21 1.60
CA LYS A 183 -2.18 21.29 2.53
C LYS A 183 -0.66 21.20 2.39
N LEU A 184 -0.12 21.57 1.24
CA LEU A 184 1.31 21.55 0.97
C LEU A 184 1.86 22.97 0.96
N ASP A 185 3.09 23.15 1.46
CA ASP A 185 3.74 24.47 1.46
C ASP A 185 4.15 24.89 0.04
N ASP A 186 4.68 23.94 -0.75
CA ASP A 186 5.04 24.14 -2.15
C ASP A 186 4.81 22.86 -2.96
N ILE A 187 3.84 22.91 -3.88
CA ILE A 187 3.52 21.78 -4.77
C ILE A 187 4.65 21.48 -5.79
N TYR A 188 5.59 22.40 -5.99
CA TYR A 188 6.72 22.23 -6.90
C TYR A 188 7.95 21.62 -6.21
N ASP A 189 8.02 21.73 -4.88
CA ASP A 189 9.10 21.17 -4.05
C ASP A 189 8.69 19.88 -3.33
N ALA A 190 8.09 18.97 -4.09
CA ALA A 190 7.65 17.66 -3.62
C ALA A 190 8.07 16.53 -4.56
N HIS A 191 8.21 15.33 -3.99
CA HIS A 191 8.23 14.06 -4.70
C HIS A 191 6.92 13.31 -4.44
N TYR A 192 6.18 13.05 -5.51
CA TYR A 192 4.87 12.42 -5.44
C TYR A 192 4.95 10.91 -5.68
N TYR A 193 4.20 10.15 -4.91
CA TYR A 193 4.02 8.71 -5.06
C TYR A 193 2.53 8.45 -5.29
N ILE A 194 2.17 7.97 -6.48
CA ILE A 194 0.78 7.78 -6.90
C ILE A 194 0.46 6.29 -6.96
N ILE A 195 -0.48 5.83 -6.14
CA ILE A 195 -0.87 4.41 -6.11
C ILE A 195 -2.39 4.30 -6.08
N GLY A 196 -2.93 3.46 -6.96
CA GLY A 196 -4.36 3.23 -7.03
C GLY A 196 -4.79 2.50 -8.29
N THR A 197 -6.07 2.64 -8.63
CA THR A 197 -6.61 2.15 -9.90
C THR A 197 -6.04 2.94 -11.09
N GLY A 198 -6.10 2.37 -12.29
CA GLY A 198 -5.68 3.06 -13.50
C GLY A 198 -6.38 4.40 -13.73
N GLU A 199 -7.67 4.50 -13.37
CA GLU A 199 -8.42 5.77 -13.43
C GLU A 199 -7.86 6.80 -12.44
N PHE A 200 -7.65 6.42 -11.18
CA PHE A 200 -7.08 7.31 -10.17
C PHE A 200 -5.70 7.82 -10.58
N ILE A 201 -4.84 6.92 -11.06
CA ILE A 201 -3.50 7.25 -11.54
C ILE A 201 -3.58 8.25 -12.70
N LYS A 202 -4.46 8.00 -13.68
CA LYS A 202 -4.65 8.92 -14.80
C LYS A 202 -5.05 10.30 -14.31
N THR A 203 -6.03 10.39 -13.40
CA THR A 203 -6.50 11.66 -12.85
C THR A 203 -5.39 12.39 -12.10
N MET A 204 -4.62 11.73 -11.22
CA MET A 204 -3.54 12.37 -10.47
C MET A 204 -2.39 12.81 -11.38
N LYS A 205 -2.03 12.02 -12.40
CA LYS A 205 -1.03 12.43 -13.38
C LYS A 205 -1.49 13.67 -14.15
N THR A 206 -2.72 13.68 -14.65
CA THR A 206 -3.28 14.85 -15.34
C THR A 206 -3.28 16.07 -14.42
N LEU A 207 -3.71 15.91 -13.17
CA LEU A 207 -3.67 16.98 -12.18
C LEU A 207 -2.27 17.58 -12.00
N LEU A 208 -1.24 16.74 -11.84
CA LEU A 208 0.14 17.20 -11.67
C LEU A 208 0.68 17.85 -12.96
N GLU A 209 0.49 17.20 -14.12
CA GLU A 209 1.01 17.66 -15.42
C GLU A 209 0.36 19.00 -15.85
N GLU A 210 -0.96 19.17 -15.67
CA GLU A 210 -1.68 20.42 -15.98
C GLU A 210 -1.26 21.58 -15.07
N ASN A 211 -0.73 21.28 -13.88
CA ASN A 211 -0.17 22.25 -12.95
C ASN A 211 1.35 22.37 -13.04
N HIS A 212 1.94 21.92 -14.17
CA HIS A 212 3.36 22.07 -14.50
C HIS A 212 4.34 21.31 -13.59
N ILE A 213 3.89 20.24 -12.93
CA ILE A 213 4.76 19.34 -12.16
C ILE A 213 5.36 18.29 -13.11
N ASP A 214 6.69 18.27 -13.19
CA ASP A 214 7.46 17.41 -14.09
C ASP A 214 7.31 15.92 -13.72
N LYS A 215 7.28 15.05 -14.74
CA LYS A 215 7.22 13.58 -14.60
C LYS A 215 8.34 13.01 -13.75
N LYS A 216 9.50 13.67 -13.71
CA LYS A 216 10.62 13.24 -12.86
C LYS A 216 10.33 13.38 -11.36
N ASN A 217 9.35 14.22 -10.99
CA ASN A 217 8.97 14.46 -9.59
C ASN A 217 7.89 13.49 -9.10
N TYR A 218 7.42 12.54 -9.92
CA TYR A 218 6.45 11.56 -9.44
C TYR A 218 6.75 10.13 -9.88
N LEU A 219 6.43 9.18 -9.00
CA LEU A 219 6.48 7.74 -9.26
C LEU A 219 5.07 7.16 -9.16
N VAL A 220 4.78 6.13 -9.95
CA VAL A 220 3.46 5.51 -10.04
C VAL A 220 3.57 4.02 -9.82
N ASP A 221 2.61 3.45 -9.08
CA ASP A 221 2.37 2.00 -9.06
C ASP A 221 0.90 1.70 -9.38
N ASN A 222 0.65 0.84 -10.36
CA ASN A 222 -0.69 0.54 -10.84
C ASN A 222 -1.23 -0.76 -10.23
N PHE A 223 -2.33 -0.64 -9.50
CA PHE A 223 -3.01 -1.74 -8.82
C PHE A 223 -4.21 -2.29 -9.62
N GLY A 224 -4.39 -1.80 -10.85
CA GLY A 224 -5.32 -2.34 -11.84
C GLY A 224 -4.62 -3.28 -12.80
#